data_AF-A0A496L559-F1
#
_entry.id   AF-A0A496L559-F1
#
_cell.length_a   1.000
_cell.length_b   1.000
_cell.length_c   1.000
_cell.angle_alpha   90.00
_cell.angle_beta   90.00
_cell.angle_gamma   90.00
#
_symmetry.space_group_name_H-M   'P 1'
#
loop_
_entity.id
_entity.type
_entity.pdbx_description
1 polymer ?
#
loop_
_entity_poly.entity_id
_entity_poly.type
_entity_poly.pdbx_seq_one_letter_code
_entity_poly.pdbx_strand_id
1 'polypeptide(L)'
;MSGLGIKNLAKETAIYGASSIVGRFFNWLLVPLYSHIIPTADYGVVSQLYTWIALMIVIITYGMETGYFRFASNTDRKESDLVYTTTMTSIASTSIIFVFLCWLFNPQLSSLMKLGDYPQLVMIMIVTVAIDAFSSIPFAYLRFKQRPIRFMILKLIIVL
;
A
#
# COMPACT_ATOMS: atom_id res chain seq x y z
N MET A 1 21.26 11.20 -32.73
CA MET A 1 21.40 10.31 -31.55
C MET A 1 20.10 10.26 -30.72
N SER A 2 18.96 9.90 -31.32
CA SER A 2 17.63 10.01 -30.65
C SER A 2 16.81 8.69 -30.53
N GLY A 3 17.32 7.55 -31.03
CA GLY A 3 16.58 6.28 -31.01
C GLY A 3 16.67 5.46 -29.70
N LEU A 4 17.67 5.71 -28.86
CA LEU A 4 17.91 4.95 -27.62
C LEU A 4 16.95 5.33 -26.49
N GLY A 5 16.52 6.59 -26.42
CA GLY A 5 15.61 7.08 -25.37
C GLY A 5 14.21 6.49 -25.47
N ILE A 6 13.62 6.47 -26.68
CA ILE A 6 12.26 5.96 -26.92
C ILE A 6 12.16 4.46 -26.63
N LYS A 7 13.19 3.68 -26.98
CA LYS A 7 13.22 2.23 -26.71
C LYS A 7 13.29 1.92 -25.21
N ASN A 8 14.09 2.68 -24.44
CA ASN A 8 14.14 2.52 -22.99
C ASN A 8 12.86 2.98 -22.31
N LEU A 9 12.27 4.11 -22.74
CA LEU A 9 10.98 4.58 -22.26
C LEU A 9 9.87 3.54 -22.49
N ALA A 10 9.75 3.00 -23.71
CA ALA A 10 8.76 1.99 -24.02
C ALA A 10 8.95 0.71 -23.18
N LYS A 11 10.20 0.29 -22.94
CA LYS A 11 10.53 -0.86 -22.09
C LYS A 11 10.16 -0.61 -20.63
N GLU A 12 10.46 0.57 -20.10
CA GLU A 12 10.09 0.96 -18.73
C GLU A 12 8.56 1.05 -18.60
N THR A 13 7.86 1.72 -19.51
CA THR A 13 6.40 1.80 -19.52
C THR A 13 5.76 0.41 -19.61
N ALA A 14 6.30 -0.49 -20.43
CA ALA A 14 5.79 -1.86 -20.51
C ALA A 14 5.97 -2.62 -19.19
N ILE A 15 7.12 -2.51 -18.53
CA ILE A 15 7.40 -3.23 -17.27
C ILE A 15 6.59 -2.63 -16.10
N TYR A 16 6.57 -1.31 -15.94
CA TYR A 16 5.81 -0.64 -14.88
C TYR A 16 4.30 -0.71 -15.13
N GLY A 17 3.87 -0.61 -16.39
CA GLY A 17 2.46 -0.74 -16.78
C GLY A 17 1.94 -2.16 -16.61
N ALA A 18 2.68 -3.16 -17.12
CA ALA A 18 2.29 -4.56 -17.00
C ALA A 18 2.20 -5.01 -15.54
N SER A 19 3.15 -4.64 -14.69
CA SER A 19 3.09 -4.98 -13.25
C SER A 19 1.86 -4.40 -12.55
N SER A 20 1.48 -3.16 -12.87
CA SER A 20 0.25 -2.52 -12.35
C SER A 20 -1.02 -3.24 -12.85
N ILE A 21 -1.06 -3.59 -14.13
CA ILE A 21 -2.20 -4.26 -14.76
C ILE A 21 -2.37 -5.67 -14.19
N VAL A 22 -1.29 -6.44 -14.05
CA VAL A 22 -1.33 -7.80 -13.52
C VAL A 22 -1.86 -7.82 -12.09
N GLY A 23 -1.39 -6.92 -11.21
CA GLY A 23 -1.91 -6.83 -9.85
C GLY A 23 -3.40 -6.49 -9.81
N ARG A 24 -3.85 -5.55 -10.64
CA ARG A 24 -5.28 -5.22 -10.76
C ARG A 24 -6.10 -6.36 -11.34
N PHE A 25 -5.54 -7.11 -12.29
CA PHE A 25 -6.19 -8.25 -12.91
C PHE A 25 -6.44 -9.38 -11.91
N PHE A 26 -5.45 -9.73 -11.07
CA PHE A 26 -5.64 -10.68 -9.98
C PHE A 26 -6.68 -10.20 -8.96
N ASN A 27 -6.64 -8.93 -8.58
CA ASN A 27 -7.63 -8.36 -7.67
C ASN A 27 -9.05 -8.41 -8.25
N TRP A 28 -9.18 -8.12 -9.56
CA TRP A 28 -10.45 -8.23 -10.27
C TRP A 28 -10.93 -9.69 -10.41
N LEU A 29 -10.03 -10.66 -10.62
CA LEU A 29 -10.36 -12.09 -10.69
C LEU A 29 -10.88 -12.65 -9.35
N LEU A 30 -10.46 -12.06 -8.23
CA LEU A 30 -10.96 -12.43 -6.92
C LEU A 30 -12.43 -12.02 -6.72
N VAL A 31 -12.91 -10.98 -7.39
CA VAL A 31 -14.30 -10.52 -7.28
C VAL A 31 -15.32 -11.59 -7.73
N PRO A 32 -15.26 -12.18 -8.93
CA PRO A 32 -16.19 -13.23 -9.33
C PRO A 32 -16.07 -14.47 -8.43
N LEU A 33 -14.86 -14.81 -7.96
CA LEU A 33 -14.63 -15.89 -7.01
C LEU A 33 -15.37 -15.64 -5.69
N TYR A 34 -15.20 -14.47 -5.08
CA TYR A 34 -15.87 -14.10 -3.83
C TYR A 34 -17.39 -14.00 -4.01
N SER A 35 -17.85 -13.46 -5.13
CA SER A 35 -19.29 -13.32 -5.41
C SER A 35 -20.03 -14.65 -5.56
N HIS A 36 -19.31 -15.75 -5.86
CA HIS A 36 -19.90 -17.09 -6.00
C HIS A 36 -19.92 -17.87 -4.68
N ILE A 37 -19.02 -17.54 -3.74
CA ILE A 37 -18.82 -18.27 -2.49
C ILE A 37 -19.51 -17.56 -1.31
N ILE A 38 -19.58 -16.22 -1.34
CA ILE A 38 -20.04 -15.40 -0.22
C ILE A 38 -21.52 -14.99 -0.43
N PRO A 39 -22.40 -15.21 0.56
CA PRO A 39 -23.77 -14.69 0.54
C PRO A 39 -23.81 -13.17 0.37
N THR A 40 -24.83 -12.65 -0.33
CA THR A 40 -24.99 -11.20 -0.57
C THR A 40 -25.02 -10.35 0.70
N ALA A 41 -25.48 -10.91 1.82
CA ALA A 41 -25.48 -10.23 3.13
C ALA A 41 -24.06 -9.95 3.66
N ASP A 42 -23.12 -10.88 3.47
CA ASP A 42 -21.74 -10.76 3.94
C ASP A 42 -20.88 -9.87 3.02
N TYR A 43 -21.28 -9.73 1.75
CA TYR A 43 -20.64 -8.85 0.79
C TYR A 43 -20.69 -7.36 1.20
N GLY A 44 -21.75 -6.96 1.90
CA GLY A 44 -21.90 -5.60 2.45
C GLY A 44 -20.84 -5.29 3.52
N VAL A 45 -20.52 -6.27 4.37
CA VAL A 45 -19.49 -6.16 5.42
C VAL A 45 -18.11 -5.98 4.78
N VAL A 46 -17.81 -6.77 3.75
CA VAL A 46 -16.54 -6.68 3.01
C VAL A 46 -16.38 -5.33 2.33
N SER A 47 -17.42 -4.82 1.65
CA SER A 47 -17.39 -3.50 1.00
C SER A 47 -17.17 -2.36 2.01
N GLN A 48 -17.80 -2.45 3.18
CA GLN A 48 -17.62 -1.47 4.24
C GLN A 48 -16.19 -1.50 4.79
N LEU A 49 -15.62 -2.69 4.95
CA LEU A 49 -14.24 -2.88 5.40
C LEU A 49 -13.23 -2.27 4.41
N TYR A 50 -13.39 -2.51 3.11
CA TYR A 50 -12.54 -1.87 2.08
C TYR A 50 -12.62 -0.34 2.08
N THR A 51 -13.80 0.23 2.37
CA THR A 51 -13.97 1.68 2.48
C THR A 51 -13.13 2.24 3.64
N TRP A 52 -13.16 1.58 4.79
CA TRP A 52 -12.35 1.96 5.94
C TRP A 52 -10.85 1.78 5.69
N ILE A 53 -10.42 0.69 5.04
CA ILE A 53 -9.02 0.50 4.63
C ILE A 53 -8.56 1.69 3.79
N ALA A 54 -9.33 2.05 2.76
CA ALA A 54 -8.96 3.14 1.85
C ALA A 54 -8.79 4.48 2.58
N LEU A 55 -9.69 4.80 3.50
CA LEU A 55 -9.58 6.01 4.33
C LEU A 55 -8.34 5.98 5.24
N MET A 56 -8.10 4.85 5.92
CA MET A 56 -6.98 4.72 6.86
C MET A 56 -5.63 4.80 6.15
N ILE A 57 -5.48 4.19 4.98
CA ILE A 57 -4.25 4.27 4.18
C ILE A 57 -3.93 5.73 3.84
N VAL A 58 -4.91 6.52 3.43
CA VAL A 58 -4.70 7.94 3.11
C VAL A 58 -4.22 8.72 4.34
N ILE A 59 -4.84 8.47 5.50
CA ILE A 59 -4.49 9.16 6.76
C ILE A 59 -3.07 8.76 7.23
N ILE A 60 -2.76 7.46 7.26
CA ILE A 60 -1.49 6.95 7.82
C ILE A 60 -0.31 7.17 6.88
N THR A 61 -0.55 7.15 5.57
CA THR A 61 0.52 7.46 4.61
C THR A 61 0.78 8.96 4.54
N TYR A 62 -0.23 9.81 4.84
CA TYR A 62 -0.19 11.28 4.85
C TYR A 62 0.59 11.93 3.69
N GLY A 63 0.66 11.25 2.54
CA GLY A 63 1.41 11.70 1.38
C GLY A 63 2.94 11.64 1.51
N MET A 64 3.50 10.94 2.49
CA MET A 64 4.95 10.76 2.69
C MET A 64 5.68 10.27 1.45
N GLU A 65 5.06 9.41 0.65
CA GLU A 65 5.63 8.97 -0.62
C GLU A 65 5.99 10.14 -1.53
N THR A 66 5.10 11.14 -1.65
CA THR A 66 5.33 12.32 -2.51
C THR A 66 6.39 13.25 -1.91
N GLY A 67 6.40 13.40 -0.57
CA GLY A 67 7.45 14.11 0.16
C GLY A 67 8.82 13.47 -0.06
N TYR A 68 8.92 12.15 0.06
CA TYR A 68 10.13 11.38 -0.17
C TYR A 68 10.69 11.64 -1.57
N PHE A 69 9.87 11.56 -2.63
CA PHE A 69 10.33 11.84 -3.99
C PHE A 69 10.84 13.27 -4.16
N ARG A 70 10.16 14.27 -3.56
CA ARG A 70 10.55 15.68 -3.67
C ARG A 70 11.90 15.94 -3.02
N PHE A 71 12.13 15.37 -1.84
CA PHE A 71 13.39 15.56 -1.11
C PHE A 71 14.51 14.68 -1.67
N ALA A 72 14.26 13.41 -1.97
CA ALA A 72 15.27 12.52 -2.53
C ALA A 72 15.78 12.96 -3.92
N SER A 73 14.94 13.65 -4.71
CA SER A 73 15.29 14.20 -6.03
C SER A 73 16.21 15.42 -5.99
N ASN A 74 16.24 16.17 -4.88
CA ASN A 74 16.90 17.48 -4.82
C ASN A 74 18.24 17.45 -4.05
N THR A 75 18.78 16.27 -3.80
CA THR A 75 19.85 16.11 -2.81
C THR A 75 20.92 15.12 -3.26
N ASP A 76 22.17 15.37 -2.87
CA ASP A 76 23.32 14.50 -3.17
C ASP A 76 23.11 13.07 -2.67
N ARG A 77 23.79 12.10 -3.31
CA ARG A 77 23.60 10.66 -3.08
C ARG A 77 23.72 10.23 -1.60
N LYS A 78 24.57 10.91 -0.82
CA LYS A 78 24.75 10.66 0.62
C LYS A 78 23.58 11.15 1.47
N GLU A 79 22.99 12.28 1.11
CA GLU A 79 21.86 12.85 1.84
C GLU A 79 20.54 12.16 1.43
N SER A 80 20.46 11.59 0.22
CA SER A 80 19.32 10.76 -0.23
C SER A 80 19.09 9.52 0.65
N ASP A 81 20.16 8.86 1.12
CA ASP A 81 20.04 7.71 2.04
C ASP A 81 19.63 8.15 3.47
N LEU A 82 19.99 9.38 3.87
CA LEU A 82 19.54 10.02 5.12
C LEU A 82 18.05 10.38 5.07
N VAL A 83 17.60 10.93 3.94
CA VAL A 83 16.18 11.18 3.66
C VAL A 83 15.40 9.86 3.71
N TYR A 84 15.88 8.81 3.04
CA TYR A 84 15.24 7.49 3.09
C TYR A 84 15.09 6.96 4.52
N THR A 85 16.17 6.98 5.32
CA THR A 85 16.14 6.48 6.69
C THR A 85 15.17 7.28 7.55
N THR A 86 15.13 8.60 7.39
CA THR A 86 14.23 9.50 8.14
C THR A 86 12.75 9.30 7.74
N THR A 87 12.48 9.16 6.44
CA THR A 87 11.13 8.89 5.93
C THR A 87 10.65 7.51 6.40
N MET A 88 11.53 6.50 6.37
CA MET A 88 11.26 5.14 6.85
C MET A 88 10.95 5.10 8.35
N THR A 89 11.76 5.76 9.20
CA THR A 89 11.52 5.79 10.65
C THR A 89 10.28 6.58 11.02
N SER A 90 9.98 7.67 10.30
CA SER A 90 8.74 8.42 10.48
C SER A 90 7.50 7.59 10.15
N ILE A 91 7.47 6.87 9.02
CA ILE A 91 6.32 6.00 8.69
C ILE A 91 6.23 4.79 9.61
N ALA A 92 7.37 4.21 10.02
CA ALA A 92 7.38 3.10 10.97
C ALA A 92 6.81 3.54 12.33
N SER A 93 7.22 4.70 12.84
CA SER A 93 6.70 5.24 14.10
C SER A 93 5.21 5.58 14.01
N THR A 94 4.72 6.22 12.95
CA THR A 94 3.29 6.50 12.78
C THR A 94 2.47 5.23 12.64
N SER A 95 2.98 4.21 11.95
CA SER A 95 2.31 2.90 11.82
C SER A 95 2.22 2.17 13.15
N ILE A 96 3.29 2.18 13.96
CA ILE A 96 3.28 1.58 15.30
C ILE A 96 2.28 2.30 16.22
N ILE A 97 2.29 3.64 16.20
CA ILE A 97 1.35 4.46 16.97
C ILE A 97 -0.09 4.17 16.52
N PHE A 98 -0.34 4.04 15.22
CA PHE A 98 -1.66 3.69 14.67
C PHE A 98 -2.14 2.32 15.15
N VAL A 99 -1.29 1.29 15.06
CA VAL A 99 -1.63 -0.06 15.55
C VAL A 99 -1.91 -0.02 17.05
N PHE A 100 -1.11 0.70 17.82
CA PHE A 100 -1.30 0.83 19.26
C PHE A 100 -2.62 1.55 19.61
N LEU A 101 -2.94 2.65 18.91
CA LEU A 101 -4.22 3.36 19.05
C LEU A 101 -5.40 2.46 18.67
N CYS A 102 -5.33 1.76 17.54
CA CYS A 102 -6.40 0.88 17.12
C CYS A 102 -6.60 -0.31 18.07
N TRP A 103 -5.52 -0.80 18.69
CA TRP A 103 -5.61 -1.82 19.73
C TRP A 103 -6.28 -1.29 21.00
N LEU A 104 -5.95 -0.07 21.42
CA LEU A 104 -6.55 0.57 22.60
C LEU A 104 -8.05 0.90 22.40
N PHE A 105 -8.41 1.38 21.21
CA PHE A 105 -9.78 1.77 20.85
C PHE A 105 -10.57 0.67 20.14
N ASN A 106 -10.07 -0.57 20.13
CA ASN A 106 -10.67 -1.70 19.43
C ASN A 106 -12.19 -1.89 19.71
N PRO A 107 -12.67 -1.88 20.97
CA PRO A 107 -14.11 -2.04 21.24
C PRO A 107 -14.95 -0.85 20.72
N GLN A 108 -14.44 0.37 20.75
CA GLN A 108 -15.12 1.54 20.20
C GLN A 108 -15.13 1.54 18.67
N LEU A 109 -14.04 1.09 18.04
CA LEU A 109 -13.94 0.95 16.59
C LEU A 109 -14.91 -0.13 16.07
N SER A 110 -14.96 -1.28 16.74
CA SER A 110 -15.87 -2.38 16.38
C SER A 110 -17.35 -1.95 16.42
N SER A 111 -17.74 -1.21 17.45
CA SER A 111 -19.11 -0.65 17.57
C SER A 111 -19.40 0.46 16.56
N LEU A 112 -18.47 1.38 16.33
CA LEU A 112 -18.61 2.47 15.36
C LEU A 112 -18.76 1.93 13.93
N MET A 113 -18.00 0.89 13.59
CA MET A 113 -18.03 0.26 12.27
C MET A 113 -19.24 -0.66 12.10
N LYS A 114 -20.11 -0.82 13.11
CA LYS A 114 -21.22 -1.80 13.13
C LYS A 114 -20.76 -3.21 12.69
N LEU A 115 -19.48 -3.51 12.92
CA LEU A 115 -18.83 -4.78 12.59
C LEU A 115 -18.77 -5.69 13.83
N GLY A 116 -19.64 -5.43 14.83
CA GLY A 116 -19.63 -6.07 16.14
C GLY A 116 -19.72 -7.59 16.10
N ASP A 117 -20.30 -8.14 15.03
CA ASP A 117 -20.42 -9.59 14.83
C ASP A 117 -19.10 -10.26 14.38
N TYR A 118 -18.11 -9.48 13.92
CA TYR A 118 -16.84 -9.99 13.38
C TYR A 118 -15.61 -9.19 13.88
N PRO A 119 -15.31 -9.20 15.18
CA PRO A 119 -14.17 -8.46 15.75
C PRO A 119 -12.81 -8.87 15.16
N GLN A 120 -12.70 -10.10 14.64
CA GLN A 120 -11.50 -10.60 13.97
C GLN A 120 -11.21 -9.85 12.67
N LEU A 121 -12.25 -9.42 11.93
CA LEU A 121 -12.09 -8.69 10.67
C LEU A 121 -11.51 -7.29 10.89
N VAL A 122 -11.87 -6.63 11.99
CA VAL A 122 -11.30 -5.32 12.38
C VAL A 122 -9.79 -5.45 12.64
N MET A 123 -9.37 -6.52 13.31
CA MET A 123 -7.96 -6.76 13.59
C MET A 123 -7.16 -7.07 12.31
N ILE A 124 -7.72 -7.89 11.42
CA ILE A 124 -7.13 -8.15 10.09
C ILE A 124 -6.98 -6.83 9.32
N MET A 125 -8.02 -5.99 9.31
CA MET A 125 -7.98 -4.68 8.67
C MET A 125 -6.83 -3.81 9.19
N ILE A 126 -6.68 -3.70 10.52
CA ILE A 126 -5.63 -2.90 11.16
C ILE A 126 -4.24 -3.39 10.75
N VAL A 127 -4.03 -4.70 10.75
CA VAL A 127 -2.75 -5.31 10.37
C VAL A 127 -2.45 -5.07 8.90
N THR A 128 -3.42 -5.28 8.00
CA THR A 128 -3.26 -5.04 6.56
C THR A 128 -2.88 -3.59 6.29
N VAL A 129 -3.59 -2.64 6.91
CA VAL A 129 -3.31 -1.21 6.75
C VAL A 129 -1.90 -0.85 7.25
N ALA A 130 -1.46 -1.43 8.37
CA ALA A 130 -0.12 -1.19 8.89
C ALA A 130 0.98 -1.75 7.96
N ILE A 131 0.78 -2.94 7.39
CA ILE A 131 1.69 -3.55 6.42
C ILE A 131 1.75 -2.71 5.14
N ASP A 132 0.61 -2.26 4.63
CA ASP A 132 0.53 -1.42 3.42
C ASP A 132 1.23 -0.07 3.63
N ALA A 133 0.95 0.59 4.76
CA ALA A 133 1.58 1.84 5.13
C ALA A 133 3.10 1.69 5.26
N PHE A 134 3.59 0.63 5.90
CA PHE A 134 5.02 0.36 6.02
C PHE A 134 5.67 0.05 4.66
N SER A 135 5.00 -0.74 3.82
CA SER A 135 5.52 -1.18 2.52
C SER A 135 5.55 -0.05 1.49
N SER A 136 4.74 0.99 1.66
CA SER A 136 4.71 2.20 0.82
C SER A 136 6.10 2.84 0.62
N ILE A 137 6.90 2.93 1.70
CA ILE A 137 8.23 3.55 1.68
C ILE A 137 9.27 2.72 0.91
N PRO A 138 9.50 1.42 1.21
CA PRO A 138 10.39 0.58 0.41
C PRO A 138 10.04 0.59 -1.08
N PHE A 139 8.74 0.61 -1.39
CA PHE A 139 8.24 0.70 -2.76
C PHE A 139 8.57 2.04 -3.41
N ALA A 140 8.38 3.16 -2.70
CA ALA A 140 8.80 4.48 -3.17
C ALA A 140 10.32 4.55 -3.39
N TYR A 141 11.12 3.98 -2.50
CA TYR A 141 12.59 3.91 -2.63
C TYR A 141 13.05 3.07 -3.82
N LEU A 142 12.45 1.89 -4.04
CA LEU A 142 12.78 1.06 -5.20
C LEU A 142 12.44 1.75 -6.51
N ARG A 143 11.34 2.51 -6.52
CA ARG A 143 10.92 3.33 -7.67
C ARG A 143 11.86 4.50 -7.90
N PHE A 144 12.34 5.15 -6.84
CA PHE A 144 13.39 6.18 -6.92
C PHE A 144 14.72 5.63 -7.48
N LYS A 145 15.15 4.44 -7.04
CA LYS A 145 16.36 3.77 -7.59
C LYS A 145 16.18 3.16 -8.97
N GLN A 146 15.04 3.35 -9.65
CA GLN A 146 14.72 2.78 -10.96
C GLN A 146 15.00 1.27 -11.03
N ARG A 147 14.60 0.51 -10.00
CA ARG A 147 14.72 -0.97 -9.98
C ARG A 147 13.34 -1.64 -10.16
N PRO A 148 12.74 -1.56 -11.37
CA PRO A 148 11.36 -2.00 -11.64
C PRO A 148 11.11 -3.48 -11.32
N ILE A 149 12.09 -4.33 -11.62
CA ILE A 149 11.93 -5.79 -11.52
C ILE A 149 11.81 -6.23 -10.06
N ARG A 150 12.61 -5.64 -9.16
CA ARG A 150 12.52 -5.93 -7.72
C ARG A 150 11.23 -5.39 -7.11
N PHE A 151 10.75 -4.24 -7.60
CA PHE A 151 9.50 -3.63 -7.15
C PHE A 151 8.32 -4.51 -7.52
N MET A 152 8.28 -4.98 -8.77
CA MET A 152 7.24 -5.86 -9.27
C MET A 152 7.17 -7.17 -8.48
N ILE A 153 8.30 -7.82 -8.23
CA ILE A 153 8.35 -9.10 -7.49
C ILE A 153 7.88 -8.90 -6.05
N LEU A 154 8.40 -7.88 -5.35
CA LEU A 154 8.00 -7.61 -3.96
C LEU A 154 6.52 -7.22 -3.85
N LYS A 155 6.01 -6.43 -4.81
CA LYS A 155 4.60 -6.04 -4.83
C LYS A 155 3.68 -7.22 -5.13
N LEU A 156 4.09 -8.13 -6.02
CA LEU A 156 3.34 -9.36 -6.25
C LEU A 156 3.33 -10.27 -5.01
N ILE A 157 4.44 -10.40 -4.29
CA ILE A 157 4.49 -11.23 -3.07
C ILE A 157 3.66 -10.63 -1.93
N ILE A 158 3.56 -9.30 -1.84
CA ILE A 158 2.78 -8.63 -0.79
C ILE A 158 1.28 -8.59 -1.11
N VAL A 159 0.92 -8.47 -2.40
CA VAL A 159 -0.49 -8.37 -2.84
C VAL A 159 -1.17 -9.73 -2.99
N LEU A 160 -0.40 -10.79 -3.26
CA LEU A 160 -0.88 -12.16 -3.48
C LEU A 160 -0.83 -12.98 -2.18
#